data_AF-A0A0F8VD72-F1
#
_entry.id   AF-A0A0F8VD72-F1
#
_cell.length_a   1.000
_cell.length_b   1.000
_cell.length_c   1.000
_cell.angle_alpha   90.00
_cell.angle_beta   90.00
_cell.angle_gamma   90.00
#
_symmetry.space_group_name_H-M   'P 1'
#
loop_
_entity.id
_entity.type
_entity.pdbx_description
1 polymer ?
#
loop_
_entity_poly.entity_id
_entity_poly.type
_entity_poly.pdbx_seq_one_letter_code
_entity_poly.pdbx_strand_id
1 'polypeptide(L)'
;MVPQVTLRAVYAAPQLDRTFEHTLTAPVPTPPHENAKVKVAYLAELRNLVPTLQNDINVFLTAQMEEDKKAAEAQGRSLLSAQEAKEEANYGEEVVEEEE
;
A
#
# COMPACT_ATOMS: atom_id res chain seq x y z
N MET A 1 -14.05 -17.81 -24.79
CA MET A 1 -13.39 -16.78 -23.96
C MET A 1 -12.40 -17.47 -23.05
N VAL A 2 -11.14 -17.03 -23.01
CA VAL A 2 -10.17 -17.50 -22.00
C VAL A 2 -10.51 -16.79 -20.69
N PRO A 3 -10.63 -17.49 -19.55
CA PRO A 3 -10.88 -16.83 -18.26
C PRO A 3 -9.72 -15.87 -17.96
N GLN A 4 -10.05 -14.60 -17.73
CA GLN A 4 -9.08 -13.56 -17.40
C GLN A 4 -9.05 -13.38 -15.89
N VAL A 5 -7.85 -13.45 -15.29
CA VAL A 5 -7.66 -13.34 -13.85
C VAL A 5 -7.25 -11.92 -13.51
N THR A 6 -7.80 -11.39 -12.43
CA THR A 6 -7.43 -10.08 -11.91
C THR A 6 -6.78 -10.24 -10.55
N LEU A 7 -5.56 -9.72 -10.41
CA LEU A 7 -4.94 -9.50 -9.12
C LEU A 7 -5.59 -8.26 -8.50
N ARG A 8 -6.25 -8.44 -7.35
CA ARG A 8 -7.10 -7.41 -6.75
C ARG A 8 -6.78 -7.21 -5.27
N ALA A 9 -6.75 -5.96 -4.84
CA ALA A 9 -6.75 -5.56 -3.43
C ALA A 9 -7.85 -4.53 -3.18
N VAL A 10 -8.43 -4.57 -1.97
CA VAL A 10 -9.47 -3.63 -1.54
C VAL A 10 -9.04 -3.03 -0.22
N TYR A 11 -8.89 -1.71 -0.22
CA TYR A 11 -8.77 -0.89 0.96
C TYR A 11 -10.17 -0.37 1.31
N ALA A 12 -10.55 -0.48 2.58
CA ALA A 12 -11.82 0.01 3.08
C ALA A 12 -11.60 0.80 4.37
N ALA A 13 -12.15 2.01 4.42
CA ALA A 13 -12.09 2.89 5.58
C ALA A 13 -13.40 3.67 5.70
N PRO A 14 -13.74 4.21 6.89
CA PRO A 14 -15.04 4.85 7.12
C PRO A 14 -15.39 5.99 6.16
N GLN A 15 -14.37 6.65 5.59
CA GLN A 15 -14.53 7.83 4.74
C GLN A 15 -14.20 7.54 3.27
N LEU A 16 -13.46 6.46 2.97
CA LEU A 16 -12.96 6.17 1.63
C LEU A 16 -12.72 4.68 1.43
N ASP A 17 -13.27 4.16 0.34
CA ASP A 17 -12.94 2.83 -0.17
C ASP A 17 -12.11 2.96 -1.45
N ARG A 18 -11.12 2.09 -1.61
CA ARG A 18 -10.24 2.06 -2.79
C ARG A 18 -10.00 0.64 -3.25
N THR A 19 -10.26 0.37 -4.53
CA THR A 19 -9.94 -0.92 -5.17
C THR A 19 -8.74 -0.75 -6.09
N PHE A 20 -7.80 -1.69 -6.02
CA PHE A 20 -6.64 -1.79 -6.90
C PHE A 20 -6.75 -3.08 -7.71
N GLU A 21 -6.63 -2.99 -9.02
CA GLU A 21 -6.82 -4.13 -9.92
C GLU A 21 -5.77 -4.13 -11.02
N HIS A 22 -5.12 -5.28 -11.18
CA HIS A 22 -4.18 -5.57 -12.25
C HIS A 22 -4.63 -6.82 -12.98
N THR A 23 -4.89 -6.69 -14.27
CA THR A 23 -5.40 -7.80 -15.07
C THR A 23 -4.25 -8.61 -15.63
N LEU A 24 -4.30 -9.93 -15.47
CA LEU A 24 -3.32 -10.84 -16.06
C LEU A 24 -3.65 -11.09 -17.53
N THR A 25 -2.61 -11.07 -18.35
CA THR A 25 -2.66 -11.37 -19.78
C THR A 25 -2.31 -12.82 -20.06
N ALA A 26 -1.52 -13.46 -19.19
CA ALA A 26 -1.17 -14.86 -19.29
C ALA A 26 -2.40 -15.75 -19.04
N PRO A 27 -2.59 -16.80 -19.85
CA PRO A 27 -3.71 -17.72 -19.67
C PRO A 27 -3.56 -18.50 -18.36
N VAL A 28 -4.69 -18.78 -17.72
CA VAL A 28 -4.73 -19.59 -16.50
C VAL A 28 -4.30 -21.03 -16.82
N PRO A 29 -3.31 -21.59 -16.11
CA PRO A 29 -2.98 -23.00 -16.23
C PRO A 29 -4.18 -23.84 -15.77
N THR A 30 -4.77 -24.63 -16.68
CA THR A 30 -5.93 -25.49 -16.37
C THR A 30 -5.62 -26.96 -16.70
N PRO A 31 -5.96 -27.92 -15.81
CA PRO A 31 -5.82 -29.34 -16.11
C PRO A 31 -6.79 -29.79 -17.23
N PRO A 32 -6.45 -30.81 -18.04
CA PRO A 32 -5.23 -31.62 -18.04
C PRO A 32 -4.09 -30.99 -18.85
N HIS A 33 -4.29 -29.78 -19.39
CA HIS A 33 -3.36 -29.07 -20.27
C HIS A 33 -2.39 -28.17 -19.50
N GLU A 34 -1.92 -28.62 -18.34
CA GLU A 34 -0.84 -27.95 -17.60
C GLU A 34 0.45 -27.96 -18.42
N ASN A 35 0.57 -27.00 -19.33
CA ASN A 35 1.78 -26.75 -20.06
C ASN A 35 2.73 -25.97 -19.13
N ALA A 36 3.90 -26.54 -18.85
CA ALA A 36 4.92 -25.89 -18.02
C ALA A 36 5.23 -24.45 -18.49
N LYS A 37 5.21 -24.19 -19.81
CA LYS A 37 5.41 -22.85 -20.36
C LYS A 37 4.32 -21.87 -19.95
N VAL A 38 3.05 -22.32 -19.94
CA VAL A 38 1.90 -21.49 -19.53
C VAL A 38 2.00 -21.16 -18.05
N LYS A 39 2.34 -22.15 -17.22
CA LYS A 39 2.55 -21.95 -15.78
C LYS A 39 3.69 -20.98 -15.48
N VAL A 40 4.82 -21.11 -16.17
CA VAL A 40 5.97 -20.20 -16.02
C VAL A 40 5.59 -18.77 -16.42
N ALA A 41 4.90 -18.58 -17.55
CA ALA A 41 4.46 -17.26 -18.00
C ALA A 41 3.48 -16.62 -17.00
N TYR A 42 2.48 -17.38 -16.53
CA TYR A 42 1.51 -16.92 -15.54
C TYR A 42 2.16 -16.51 -14.22
N LEU A 43 3.07 -17.33 -13.69
CA LEU A 43 3.78 -17.02 -12.45
C LEU A 43 4.77 -15.86 -12.61
N ALA A 44 5.42 -15.72 -13.77
CA ALA A 44 6.30 -14.60 -14.05
C ALA A 44 5.52 -13.28 -14.09
N GLU A 45 4.34 -13.27 -14.70
CA GLU A 45 3.47 -12.09 -14.71
C GLU A 45 2.99 -11.74 -13.29
N LEU A 46 2.52 -12.71 -12.51
CA LEU A 46 2.17 -12.49 -11.10
C LEU A 46 3.34 -11.91 -10.30
N ARG A 47 4.54 -12.44 -10.48
CA ARG A 47 5.74 -11.97 -9.79
C ARG A 47 6.06 -10.50 -10.10
N ASN A 48 5.73 -10.03 -11.31
CA ASN A 48 5.91 -8.64 -11.69
C ASN A 48 4.77 -7.74 -11.18
N LEU A 49 3.52 -8.22 -11.24
CA LEU A 49 2.35 -7.44 -10.85
C LEU A 49 2.22 -7.23 -9.33
N VAL A 50 2.68 -8.20 -8.52
CA VAL A 50 2.57 -8.09 -7.05
C VAL A 50 3.38 -6.89 -6.50
N PRO A 51 4.67 -6.69 -6.84
CA PRO A 51 5.40 -5.49 -6.45
C PRO A 51 4.78 -4.19 -6.99
N THR A 52 4.23 -4.20 -8.20
CA THR A 52 3.51 -3.05 -8.76
C THR A 52 2.29 -2.70 -7.90
N LEU A 53 1.45 -3.69 -7.59
CA LEU A 53 0.29 -3.51 -6.72
C LEU A 53 0.70 -3.00 -5.33
N GLN A 54 1.78 -3.55 -4.77
CA GLN A 54 2.33 -3.09 -3.50
C GLN A 54 2.73 -1.61 -3.56
N ASN A 55 3.42 -1.20 -4.63
CA ASN A 55 3.79 0.19 -4.83
C ASN A 55 2.56 1.11 -4.95
N ASP A 56 1.55 0.70 -5.70
CA ASP A 56 0.30 1.48 -5.84
C ASP A 56 -0.39 1.68 -4.49
N ILE A 57 -0.42 0.64 -3.66
CA ILE A 57 -0.97 0.71 -2.29
C ILE A 57 -0.13 1.64 -1.42
N ASN A 58 1.20 1.53 -1.45
CA ASN A 58 2.08 2.38 -0.66
C ASN A 58 1.92 3.86 -1.03
N VAL A 59 1.92 4.17 -2.34
CA VAL A 59 1.70 5.54 -2.83
C VAL A 59 0.35 6.08 -2.35
N PHE A 60 -0.71 5.26 -2.46
CA PHE A 60 -2.04 5.65 -2.00
C PHE A 60 -2.09 5.94 -0.50
N LEU A 61 -1.56 5.04 0.34
CA LEU A 61 -1.59 5.19 1.79
C LEU A 61 -0.73 6.37 2.25
N THR A 62 0.46 6.58 1.66
CA THR A 62 1.29 7.75 1.97
C THR A 62 0.56 9.05 1.63
N ALA A 63 -0.09 9.12 0.46
CA ALA A 63 -0.89 10.30 0.11
C ALA A 63 -2.05 10.54 1.08
N GLN A 64 -2.73 9.48 1.52
CA GLN A 64 -3.81 9.60 2.51
C GLN A 64 -3.29 10.10 3.86
N MET A 65 -2.14 9.60 4.33
CA MET A 65 -1.51 10.08 5.57
C MET A 65 -1.16 11.57 5.52
N GLU A 66 -0.65 12.05 4.38
CA GLU A 66 -0.36 13.47 4.19
C GLU A 66 -1.63 14.33 4.20
N GLU A 67 -2.71 13.84 3.58
CA GLU A 67 -4.01 14.52 3.62
C GLU A 67 -4.57 14.58 5.04
N ASP A 68 -4.51 13.46 5.77
CA ASP A 68 -4.99 13.37 7.15
C ASP A 68 -4.18 14.29 8.09
N LYS A 69 -2.84 14.38 7.89
CA LYS A 69 -1.98 15.32 8.62
C LYS A 69 -2.41 16.76 8.39
N LYS A 70 -2.59 17.17 7.13
CA LYS A 70 -3.05 18.53 6.77
C LYS A 70 -4.44 18.82 7.35
N ALA A 71 -5.35 17.85 7.32
CA ALA A 71 -6.68 18.01 7.89
C ALA A 71 -6.65 18.17 9.41
N ALA A 72 -5.79 17.41 10.11
CA ALA A 72 -5.61 17.52 11.55
C ALA A 72 -5.01 18.89 11.95
N GLU A 73 -4.01 19.37 11.21
CA GLU A 73 -3.43 20.70 11.38
C GLU A 73 -4.47 21.81 11.19
N ALA A 74 -5.27 21.73 10.11
CA ALA A 74 -6.32 22.71 9.81
C ALA A 74 -7.44 22.76 10.87
N GLN A 75 -7.72 21.62 11.54
CA GLN A 75 -8.70 21.54 12.63
C GLN A 75 -8.15 21.99 13.98
N GLY A 76 -6.92 22.53 14.03
CA GLY A 76 -6.31 22.98 15.28
C GLY A 76 -5.95 21.84 16.24
N ARG A 77 -5.93 20.58 15.77
CA ARG A 77 -5.38 19.43 16.52
C ARG A 77 -3.85 19.42 16.47
N SER A 78 -3.25 20.61 16.50
CA SER A 78 -1.82 20.90 16.44
C SER A 78 -1.02 20.38 17.66
N LEU A 79 -1.69 19.87 18.70
CA LEU A 79 -0.98 19.23 19.81
C LEU A 79 -0.19 17.99 19.34
N LEU A 80 -0.70 17.25 18.35
CA LEU A 80 0.05 16.15 17.73
C LEU A 80 1.21 16.70 16.87
N SER A 81 1.02 17.80 16.15
CA SER A 81 2.07 18.39 15.30
C SER A 81 3.21 19.02 16.12
N ALA A 82 2.90 19.61 17.27
CA ALA A 82 3.90 20.20 18.17
C ALA A 82 4.70 19.12 18.90
N GLN A 83 4.06 18.00 19.28
CA GLN A 83 4.74 16.85 19.86
C GLN A 83 5.61 16.13 18.81
N GLU A 84 5.08 15.89 17.62
CA GLU A 84 5.81 15.27 16.50
C GLU A 84 6.99 16.15 16.06
N ALA A 85 6.84 17.47 16.00
CA ALA A 85 7.93 18.42 15.73
C ALA A 85 8.99 18.44 16.85
N LYS A 86 8.58 18.27 18.11
CA LYS A 86 9.51 18.19 19.26
C LYS A 86 10.28 16.85 19.24
N GLU A 87 9.62 15.76 18.89
CA GLU A 87 10.24 14.43 18.73
C GLU A 87 11.20 14.39 17.53
N GLU A 88 10.86 15.05 16.41
CA GLU A 88 11.75 15.17 15.24
C GLU A 88 12.96 16.07 15.52
N ALA A 89 12.78 17.17 16.27
CA ALA A 89 13.88 18.06 16.67
C ALA A 89 14.89 17.41 17.62
N ASN A 90 14.48 16.35 18.32
CA ASN A 90 15.30 15.62 19.28
C ASN A 90 15.88 14.31 18.71
N TYR A 91 15.72 14.08 17.40
CA TYR A 91 16.18 12.87 16.74
C TYR A 91 17.72 12.88 16.60
N GLY A 92 18.41 12.31 17.59
CA GLY A 92 19.88 12.22 17.62
C GLY A 92 20.53 12.58 18.96
N GLU A 93 19.74 13.04 19.94
CA GLU A 93 20.20 13.31 21.31
C GLU A 93 19.47 12.33 22.24
N GLU A 94 20.18 11.64 23.13
CA GLU A 94 19.52 10.80 24.14
C GLU A 94 18.75 11.74 25.08
N VAL A 95 17.43 11.77 24.94
CA VAL A 95 16.56 12.51 25.86
C VAL A 95 16.58 11.77 27.19
N VAL A 96 17.43 12.20 28.09
CA VAL A 96 17.33 11.78 29.49
C VAL A 96 16.10 12.49 30.03
N GLU A 97 14.99 11.76 30.19
CA GLU A 97 13.86 12.24 30.96
C GLU A 97 14.37 12.41 32.41
N GLU A 98 14.57 13.66 32.85
CA GLU A 98 14.78 13.95 34.27
C GLU A 98 13.46 13.62 34.99
N GLU A 99 13.42 12.45 35.61
CA GLU A 99 12.38 12.09 36.59
C GLU A 99 12.42 13.09 37.75
N GLU A 100 11.41 13.96 37.87
CA GLU A 100 11.07 14.67 39.13
C GLU A 100 10.06 13.88 39.95
#